data_AF-A0A0T5PNT9-F1
#
_entry.id   AF-A0A0T5PNT9-F1
#
_cell.length_a   1.000
_cell.length_b   1.000
_cell.length_c   1.000
_cell.angle_alpha   90.00
_cell.angle_beta   90.00
_cell.angle_gamma   90.00
#
_symmetry.space_group_name_H-M   'P 1'
#
loop_
_entity.id
_entity.type
_entity.pdbx_description
1 polymer ?
#
loop_
_entity_poly.entity_id
_entity_poly.type
_entity_poly.pdbx_seq_one_letter_code
_entity_poly.pdbx_strand_id
1 'polypeptide(L)'
;MKTLLVAEHMLSTGRSYTASLLANELSISAVEASGKLFNIRNSKKYTCQVTPLPGRKIRVLAISGRKVSKSALWNLALFGKPLQGTAA
;
A
#
# COMPACT_ATOMS: atom_id res chain seq x y z
N MET A 1 11.80 -9.07 -1.88
CA MET A 1 10.92 -8.38 -0.89
C MET A 1 9.52 -9.03 -0.82
N LYS A 2 8.84 -9.04 0.35
CA LYS A 2 7.47 -9.59 0.52
C LYS A 2 6.41 -8.61 -0.01
N THR A 3 5.36 -9.12 -0.65
CA THR A 3 4.28 -8.30 -1.26
C THR A 3 3.52 -7.46 -0.23
N LEU A 4 3.40 -7.97 1.00
CA LEU A 4 2.76 -7.25 2.11
C LEU A 4 3.52 -5.98 2.49
N LEU A 5 4.86 -6.04 2.58
CA LEU A 5 5.69 -4.87 2.92
C LEU A 5 5.59 -3.79 1.84
N VAL A 6 5.54 -4.20 0.57
CA VAL A 6 5.32 -3.29 -0.56
C VAL A 6 3.95 -2.62 -0.43
N ALA A 7 2.89 -3.39 -0.15
CA ALA A 7 1.56 -2.85 0.03
C ALA A 7 1.46 -1.90 1.24
N GLU A 8 2.13 -2.20 2.35
CA GLU A 8 2.20 -1.34 3.53
C GLU A 8 2.91 -0.02 3.22
N HIS A 9 4.01 -0.06 2.48
CA HIS A 9 4.71 1.13 2.01
C HIS A 9 3.84 1.98 1.07
N MET A 10 3.12 1.35 0.14
CA MET A 10 2.19 2.05 -0.74
C MET A 10 1.02 2.69 0.04
N LEU A 11 0.57 2.04 1.11
CA LEU A 11 -0.50 2.55 1.96
C LEU A 11 -0.01 3.69 2.86
N SER A 12 1.21 3.62 3.42
CA SER A 12 1.76 4.68 4.27
C SER A 12 2.04 5.96 3.50
N THR A 13 2.49 5.84 2.24
CA THR A 13 2.74 6.97 1.35
C THR A 13 1.47 7.53 0.73
N GLY A 14 0.43 6.70 0.56
CA GLY A 14 -0.84 7.09 -0.07
C GLY A 14 -0.71 7.48 -1.55
N ARG A 15 0.44 7.22 -2.17
CA ARG A 15 0.77 7.64 -3.54
C ARG A 15 0.34 6.60 -4.57
N SER A 16 0.22 7.08 -5.81
CA SER A 16 -0.05 6.25 -6.99
C SER A 16 1.26 5.82 -7.61
N TYR A 17 1.48 4.51 -7.72
CA TYR A 17 2.76 3.95 -8.16
C TYR A 17 2.69 3.37 -9.56
N THR A 18 3.79 3.56 -10.29
CA THR A 18 4.16 2.75 -11.46
C THR A 18 5.24 1.74 -11.04
N ALA A 19 5.46 0.70 -11.85
CA ALA A 19 6.51 -0.28 -11.57
C ALA A 19 7.89 0.36 -11.43
N SER A 20 8.22 1.31 -12.31
CA SER A 20 9.51 2.03 -12.28
C SER A 20 9.67 2.89 -11.02
N LEU A 21 8.61 3.62 -10.62
CA LEU A 21 8.68 4.48 -9.44
C LEU A 21 8.83 3.65 -8.16
N LEU A 22 8.08 2.55 -8.06
CA LEU A 22 8.14 1.64 -6.93
C LEU A 22 9.49 0.90 -6.86
N ALA A 23 10.04 0.51 -8.01
CA ALA A 23 11.37 -0.09 -8.12
C ALA A 23 12.46 0.86 -7.62
N ASN A 24 12.40 2.14 -8.02
CA ASN A 24 13.37 3.15 -7.60
C ASN A 24 13.28 3.45 -6.09
N GLU A 25 12.07 3.63 -5.54
CA GLU A 25 11.91 3.93 -4.11
C GLU A 25 12.36 2.76 -3.22
N LEU A 26 12.08 1.52 -3.63
CA LEU A 26 12.41 0.34 -2.84
C LEU A 26 13.78 -0.25 -3.17
N SER A 27 14.49 0.32 -4.15
CA SER A 27 15.77 -0.19 -4.67
C SER A 27 15.68 -1.67 -5.11
N ILE A 28 14.62 -2.01 -5.85
CA ILE A 28 14.34 -3.35 -6.37
C ILE A 28 14.32 -3.31 -7.90
N SER A 29 14.52 -4.45 -8.58
CA SER A 29 14.34 -4.53 -10.04
C SER A 29 12.90 -4.19 -10.47
N ALA A 30 12.78 -3.56 -11.65
CA ALA A 30 11.48 -3.21 -12.23
C ALA A 30 10.61 -4.44 -12.55
N VAL A 31 11.24 -5.58 -12.85
CA VAL A 31 10.55 -6.86 -13.10
C VAL A 31 9.91 -7.39 -11.83
N GLU A 32 10.65 -7.39 -10.71
CA GLU A 32 10.10 -7.78 -9.42
C GLU A 32 8.99 -6.84 -8.96
N ALA A 33 9.20 -5.52 -9.07
CA ALA A 33 8.18 -4.52 -8.74
C ALA A 33 6.89 -4.71 -9.53
N SER A 34 7.00 -5.01 -10.84
CA SER A 34 5.86 -5.32 -11.70
C SER A 34 5.11 -6.56 -11.23
N GLY A 35 5.83 -7.64 -10.90
CA GLY A 35 5.24 -8.86 -10.36
C GLY A 35 4.52 -8.62 -9.02
N LYS A 36 5.09 -7.78 -8.12
CA LYS A 36 4.43 -7.42 -6.86
C LYS A 36 3.16 -6.59 -7.09
N LEU A 37 3.21 -5.60 -7.98
CA LEU A 37 2.06 -4.79 -8.35
C LEU A 37 0.93 -5.64 -8.97
N PHE A 38 1.29 -6.62 -9.81
CA PHE A 38 0.34 -7.57 -10.36
C PHE A 38 -0.34 -8.39 -9.25
N ASN A 39 0.44 -8.92 -8.30
CA ASN A 39 -0.09 -9.67 -7.16
C ASN A 39 -1.00 -8.81 -6.28
N ILE A 40 -0.62 -7.56 -6.02
CA ILE A 40 -1.43 -6.60 -5.24
C ILE A 40 -2.77 -6.36 -5.93
N ARG A 41 -2.77 -6.16 -7.25
CA ARG A 41 -3.99 -5.96 -8.05
C ARG A 41 -4.91 -7.18 -8.06
N ASN A 42 -4.34 -8.38 -8.21
CA ASN A 42 -5.14 -9.59 -8.41
C ASN A 42 -5.64 -10.22 -7.09
N SER A 43 -5.00 -9.89 -5.97
CA SER A 43 -5.37 -10.47 -4.68
C SER A 43 -6.55 -9.74 -4.06
N LYS A 44 -7.59 -10.49 -3.64
CA LYS A 44 -8.75 -9.95 -2.88
C LYS A 44 -8.38 -9.28 -1.55
N LYS A 45 -7.14 -9.47 -1.08
CA LYS A 45 -6.62 -8.90 0.16
C LYS A 45 -6.40 -7.39 0.09
N TYR A 46 -6.11 -6.85 -1.10
CA TYR A 46 -5.72 -5.45 -1.23
C TYR A 46 -6.78 -4.67 -1.99
N THR A 47 -7.34 -3.65 -1.35
CA THR A 47 -8.23 -2.70 -2.02
C THR A 47 -7.37 -1.69 -2.76
N CYS A 48 -7.41 -1.72 -4.08
CA CYS A 48 -6.56 -0.89 -4.92
C CYS A 48 -7.40 -0.02 -5.85
N GLN A 49 -7.01 1.24 -6.00
CA GLN A 49 -7.50 2.09 -7.08
C GLN A 49 -6.53 2.02 -8.25
N VAL A 50 -7.08 1.76 -9.43
CA VAL A 50 -6.29 1.53 -10.63
C VAL A 50 -6.71 2.55 -11.69
N THR A 51 -5.76 3.35 -12.17
CA THR A 51 -6.00 4.31 -13.25
C THR A 51 -6.13 3.57 -14.60
N PRO A 52 -6.98 4.02 -15.54
CA PRO A 52 -7.06 3.44 -16.88
C PRO A 52 -5.76 3.65 -17.70
N LEU A 53 -5.66 2.97 -18.84
CA LEU A 53 -4.56 3.11 -19.80
C LEU A 53 -4.69 4.40 -20.62
N PRO A 54 -3.58 4.95 -21.17
CA PRO A 54 -2.18 4.54 -21.01
C PRO A 54 -1.57 5.11 -19.71
N GLY A 55 -0.61 4.38 -19.10
CA GLY A 55 0.03 4.83 -17.85
C GLY A 55 -0.69 4.36 -16.58
N ARG A 56 -1.10 3.09 -16.57
CA ARG A 56 -1.78 2.44 -15.43
C ARG A 56 -0.99 2.61 -14.13
N LYS A 57 -1.52 3.42 -13.22
CA LYS A 57 -1.00 3.61 -11.86
C LYS A 57 -1.85 2.83 -10.88
N ILE A 58 -1.22 2.31 -9.82
CA ILE A 58 -1.87 1.56 -8.77
C ILE A 58 -1.66 2.30 -7.46
N ARG A 59 -2.76 2.61 -6.78
CA ARG A 59 -2.79 3.17 -5.43
C ARG A 59 -3.45 2.16 -4.50
N VAL A 60 -2.79 1.81 -3.40
CA VAL A 60 -3.38 0.94 -2.38
C VAL A 60 -4.20 1.81 -1.43
N LEU A 61 -5.48 1.49 -1.29
CA LEU A 61 -6.42 2.19 -0.40
C LEU A 61 -6.53 1.49 0.95
N ALA A 62 -6.60 0.16 0.95
CA ALA A 62 -6.74 -0.61 2.18
C ALA A 62 -6.13 -2.00 2.03
N ILE A 63 -5.70 -2.56 3.15
CA ILE A 63 -5.20 -3.94 3.24
C ILE A 63 -6.14 -4.69 4.19
N SER A 64 -6.89 -5.64 3.65
CA SER A 64 -7.77 -6.50 4.42
C SER A 64 -6.95 -7.38 5.37
N GLY A 65 -7.34 -7.39 6.64
CA GLY A 65 -6.62 -8.10 7.71
C GLY A 65 -5.38 -7.37 8.25
N ARG A 66 -5.23 -6.06 7.99
CA ARG A 66 -4.21 -5.24 8.69
C ARG A 66 -4.54 -5.22 10.18
N LYS A 67 -3.75 -5.94 10.98
CA LYS A 67 -3.90 -5.95 12.43
C LYS A 67 -3.49 -4.59 12.97
N VAL A 68 -4.47 -3.76 13.32
CA VAL A 68 -4.23 -2.53 14.08
C VAL A 68 -3.78 -2.97 15.49
N SER A 69 -2.64 -2.45 15.96
CA SER A 69 -2.18 -2.80 17.31
C SER A 69 -3.20 -2.31 18.35
N LYS A 70 -3.38 -3.06 19.44
CA LYS A 70 -4.21 -2.62 20.57
C LYS A 70 -3.77 -1.25 21.08
N SER A 71 -2.47 -0.98 21.08
CA SER A 71 -1.92 0.32 21.46
C SER A 71 -2.34 1.46 20.52
N ALA A 72 -2.45 1.22 19.22
CA ALA A 72 -2.95 2.23 18.27
C ALA A 72 -4.45 2.50 18.49
N LEU A 73 -5.24 1.47 18.81
CA LEU A 73 -6.65 1.64 19.17
C LEU A 73 -6.82 2.43 20.47
N TRP A 74 -6.04 2.10 21.51
CA TRP A 74 -6.04 2.86 22.76
C TRP A 74 -5.60 4.31 22.57
N ASN A 75 -4.57 4.55 21.75
CA ASN A 75 -4.13 5.91 21.46
C ASN A 75 -5.18 6.74 20.70
N LEU A 76 -5.96 6.10 19.82
CA LEU A 76 -7.09 6.76 19.18
C LEU A 76 -8.21 7.06 20.17
N ALA A 77 -8.58 6.08 21.00
CA ALA A 77 -9.65 6.24 21.98
C ALA A 77 -9.34 7.28 23.07
N LEU A 78 -8.08 7.33 23.52
CA LEU A 78 -7.65 8.20 24.63
C LEU A 78 -7.17 9.57 24.16
N PHE A 79 -6.52 9.65 23.00
CA PHE A 79 -5.83 10.87 22.55
C PHE A 79 -6.31 11.39 21.20
N GLY A 80 -7.33 10.77 20.59
CA GLY A 80 -7.81 11.14 19.26
C GLY A 80 -6.74 11.03 18.16
N LYS A 81 -5.63 10.32 18.42
CA LYS A 81 -4.53 10.19 17.46
C LYS A 81 -5.00 9.35 16.28
N PRO A 82 -4.80 9.82 15.03
CA PRO A 82 -5.20 9.07 13.86
C PRO A 82 -4.42 7.75 13.80
N LEU A 83 -5.10 6.69 13.38
CA LEU A 83 -4.44 5.41 13.14
C LEU A 83 -3.43 5.61 12.02
N GLN A 84 -2.19 5.14 12.22
CA GLN A 84 -1.12 5.30 11.24
C GLN A 84 -1.54 4.71 9.88
N GLY A 85 -1.71 5.56 8.87
CA GLY A 85 -2.14 5.20 7.52
C GLY A 85 -3.61 5.49 7.20
N THR A 86 -4.36 6.13 8.10
CA THR A 86 -5.59 6.84 7.73
C THR A 86 -5.18 8.25 7.36
N ALA A 87 -5.06 8.54 6.06
CA ALA A 87 -4.94 9.92 5.60
C ALA A 87 -6.19 10.67 6.08
N ALA A 88 -5.96 11.76 6.82
CA ALA A 88 -7.00 12.66 7.31
C ALA A 88 -7.72 13.36 6.14
#